data_AF-A0A227IBQ1-F1
#
_entry.id   AF-A0A227IBQ1-F1
#
_cell.length_a   1.000
_cell.length_b   1.000
_cell.length_c   1.000
_cell.angle_alpha   90.00
_cell.angle_beta   90.00
_cell.angle_gamma   90.00
#
_symmetry.space_group_name_H-M   'P 1'
#
loop_
_entity.id
_entity.type
_entity.pdbx_description
1 polymer ?
#
loop_
_entity_poly.entity_id
_entity_poly.type
_entity_poly.pdbx_seq_one_letter_code
_entity_poly.pdbx_strand_id
1 'polypeptide(L)' 'MGLFSKRQIGNQYETLAKQYLQRQGLRFLDQNYLTKFGEIDLIFQQDETIVFVEVKYRKNDHFGSAAEMVTNAKMRKL' A
#
# COMPACT_ATOMS: atom_id res chain seq x y z
N MET A 1 -24.46 9.72 9.45
CA MET A 1 -23.15 9.31 10.01
C MET A 1 -22.14 9.30 8.88
N GLY A 2 -21.72 10.48 8.45
CA GLY A 2 -20.79 10.64 7.34
C GLY A 2 -20.00 11.90 7.60
N LEU A 3 -18.67 11.80 7.46
CA LEU A 3 -17.68 12.87 7.22
C LEU A 3 -16.29 12.39 7.70
N PHE A 4 -15.88 11.18 7.30
CA PHE A 4 -14.46 10.95 7.09
C PHE A 4 -14.22 11.20 5.61
N SER A 5 -13.33 12.14 5.28
CA SER A 5 -12.93 12.34 3.89
C SER A 5 -12.35 11.04 3.35
N LYS A 6 -12.48 10.76 2.04
CA LYS A 6 -11.89 9.55 1.43
C LYS A 6 -10.41 9.36 1.82
N ARG A 7 -9.71 10.47 2.07
CA ARG A 7 -8.33 10.52 2.56
C ARG A 7 -8.18 10.07 4.02
N GLN A 8 -9.07 10.47 4.93
CA GLN A 8 -9.02 10.00 6.32
C GLN A 8 -9.24 8.48 6.42
N ILE A 9 -10.14 7.96 5.58
CA ILE A 9 -10.36 6.51 5.46
C ILE A 9 -9.10 5.83 4.89
N GLY A 10 -8.51 6.38 3.82
CA GLY A 10 -7.26 5.91 3.23
C GLY A 10 -6.11 5.81 4.25
N ASN A 11 -5.83 6.91 4.95
CA ASN A 11 -4.77 6.98 5.96
C ASN A 11 -4.94 5.92 7.07
N GLN A 12 -6.18 5.61 7.47
CA GLN A 12 -6.43 4.58 8.47
C GLN A 12 -6.04 3.18 7.94
N TYR A 13 -6.41 2.86 6.70
CA TYR A 13 -6.05 1.58 6.10
C TYR A 13 -4.56 1.49 5.76
N GLU A 14 -3.93 2.58 5.36
CA GLU A 14 -2.47 2.66 5.21
C GLU A 14 -1.76 2.38 6.53
N THR A 15 -2.25 2.94 7.63
CA THR A 15 -1.70 2.69 8.97
C THR A 15 -1.82 1.21 9.34
N LEU A 16 -2.98 0.60 9.09
CA LEU A 16 -3.22 -0.83 9.36
C LEU A 16 -2.31 -1.72 8.50
N ALA A 17 -2.19 -1.42 7.21
CA ALA A 17 -1.30 -2.12 6.29
C ALA A 17 0.17 -2.00 6.74
N LYS A 18 0.60 -0.80 7.14
CA LYS A 18 1.95 -0.55 7.65
C LYS A 18 2.25 -1.43 8.87
N GLN A 19 1.36 -1.40 9.87
CA GLN A 19 1.52 -2.18 11.08
C GLN A 19 1.55 -3.69 10.80
N TYR A 20 0.71 -4.16 9.87
CA TYR A 20 0.71 -5.56 9.45
C TYR A 20 2.06 -5.96 8.85
N LEU A 21 2.57 -5.19 7.89
CA LEU A 21 3.84 -5.50 7.22
C LEU A 21 5.05 -5.41 8.15
N GLN A 22 5.05 -4.45 9.09
CA GLN A 22 6.07 -4.40 10.14
C GLN A 22 6.05 -5.67 11.01
N ARG A 23 4.86 -6.18 11.36
CA ARG A 23 4.74 -7.46 12.10
C ARG A 23 5.17 -8.68 11.28
N GLN A 24 5.11 -8.60 9.95
CA GLN A 24 5.64 -9.63 9.05
C GLN A 24 7.17 -9.54 8.87
N GLY A 25 7.84 -8.60 9.55
CA GLY A 25 9.30 -8.48 9.52
C GLY A 25 9.84 -7.53 8.46
N LEU A 26 8.98 -6.83 7.70
CA LEU A 26 9.43 -5.85 6.73
C LEU A 26 9.86 -4.56 7.46
N ARG A 27 11.00 -4.01 7.07
CA ARG A 27 11.50 -2.73 7.59
C ARG A 27 10.80 -1.59 6.86
N PHE A 28 10.09 -0.75 7.61
CA PHE A 28 9.46 0.45 7.05
C PHE A 28 10.52 1.46 6.58
N LEU A 29 10.33 2.02 5.39
CA LEU A 29 11.20 3.06 4.82
C LEU A 29 10.47 4.40 4.71
N ASP A 30 9.32 4.45 4.04
CA ASP A 30 8.59 5.70 3.79
C ASP A 30 7.09 5.47 3.54
N GLN A 31 6.28 6.55 3.60
CA GLN A 31 4.84 6.54 3.29
C GLN A 31 4.41 7.81 2.55
N ASN A 32 3.38 7.73 1.72
CA ASN A 32 2.89 8.84 0.89
C ASN A 32 4.01 9.49 0.06
N TYR A 33 4.84 8.65 -0.57
CA TYR A 33 6.02 9.08 -1.31
C TYR A 33 5.64 9.60 -2.69
N LEU A 34 5.98 10.86 -2.97
CA LEU A 34 5.70 11.51 -4.24
C LEU A 34 6.82 11.25 -5.26
N THR A 35 6.43 10.78 -6.44
CA THR A 35 7.31 10.56 -7.58
C THR A 35 6.92 11.47 -8.75
N LYS A 36 7.77 11.55 -9.78
CA LYS A 36 7.43 12.24 -11.04
C LYS A 36 6.22 11.63 -11.77
N PHE A 37 5.84 10.39 -11.45
CA PHE A 37 4.83 9.62 -12.17
C PHE A 37 3.59 9.25 -11.35
N GLY A 38 3.51 9.68 -10.09
CA GLY A 38 2.44 9.35 -9.16
C GLY A 38 2.89 9.30 -7.71
N GLU A 39 2.05 8.76 -6.84
CA GLU A 39 2.29 8.57 -5.41
C GLU A 39 2.44 7.07 -5.10
N ILE A 40 3.22 6.75 -4.08
CA ILE A 40 3.36 5.41 -3.51
C ILE A 40 2.94 5.46 -2.04
N ASP A 41 1.96 4.65 -1.67
CA ASP A 41 1.36 4.70 -0.33
C ASP A 41 2.37 4.30 0.75
N LEU A 42 3.07 3.17 0.60
CA LEU A 42 4.09 2.69 1.54
C LEU A 42 5.30 2.08 0.84
N ILE A 43 6.48 2.27 1.42
CA ILE A 43 7.75 1.70 0.98
C ILE A 43 8.37 0.93 2.14
N PHE A 44 8.79 -0.31 1.85
CA PHE A 44 9.41 -1.22 2.80
C PHE A 44 10.71 -1.82 2.23
N GLN A 45 11.47 -2.45 3.11
CA GLN A 45 12.63 -3.27 2.77
C GLN A 45 12.47 -4.66 3.40
N GLN A 46 12.75 -5.68 2.60
CA GLN A 46 12.93 -7.06 3.04
C GLN A 46 14.28 -7.53 2.51
N ASP A 47 15.24 -7.68 3.42
CA ASP A 47 16.64 -7.97 3.08
C ASP A 47 17.19 -6.97 2.04
N GLU A 48 17.56 -7.44 0.85
CA GLU A 48 18.07 -6.60 -0.25
C GLU A 48 16.97 -6.08 -1.19
N THR A 49 15.71 -6.44 -0.92
CA THR A 49 14.56 -6.10 -1.78
C THR A 49 13.82 -4.87 -1.26
N ILE A 50 13.56 -3.91 -2.14
CA ILE A 50 12.65 -2.79 -1.88
C ILE A 50 11.23 -3.19 -2.29
N VAL A 51 10.29 -3.04 -1.36
CA VAL A 51 8.89 -3.44 -1.51
C VAL A 51 8.02 -2.20 -1.54
N PHE A 52 7.43 -1.92 -2.69
CA PHE A 52 6.46 -0.83 -2.88
C PHE A 52 5.05 -1.37 -2.70
N VAL A 53 4.24 -0.70 -1.88
CA VAL A 53 2.92 -1.19 -1.48
C VAL A 53 1.87 -0.12 -1.79
N GLU A 54 0.83 -0.55 -2.50
CA GLU A 54 -0.38 0.22 -2.78
C GLU A 54 -1.52 -0.34 -1.91
N VAL A 55 -2.13 0.52 -1.09
CA VAL A 55 -3.17 0.15 -0.14
C VAL A 55 -4.54 0.47 -0.72
N LYS A 56 -5.34 -0.56 -0.99
CA LYS A 56 -6.70 -0.39 -1.52
C LYS A 56 -7.75 -0.89 -0.54
N TYR A 57 -8.60 0.01 -0.09
CA TYR A 57 -9.81 -0.32 0.66
C TYR A 57 -10.96 -0.66 -0.29
N ARG A 58 -11.61 -1.81 -0.07
CA ARG A 58 -12.86 -2.21 -0.72
C ARG A 58 -13.90 -2.52 0.35
N LYS A 59 -15.13 -2.04 0.15
CA LYS A 59 -16.25 -2.27 1.08
C LYS A 59 -16.89 -3.66 0.94
N ASN A 60 -16.81 -4.26 -0.26
CA ASN A 60 -17.37 -5.58 -0.58
C ASN A 60 -16.28 -6.48 -1.17
N ASP A 61 -16.25 -7.74 -0.74
CA ASP A 61 -15.12 -8.67 -0.92
C ASP A 61 -15.30 -9.68 -2.08
N HIS A 62 -16.14 -9.36 -3.06
CA HIS A 62 -16.60 -10.32 -4.07
C HIS A 62 -15.55 -10.76 -5.12
N PHE A 63 -14.30 -10.29 -5.08
CA PHE A 63 -13.27 -10.68 -6.05
C PHE A 63 -11.84 -10.68 -5.48
N GLY A 64 -11.29 -11.88 -5.31
CA GLY A 64 -9.88 -12.23 -5.54
C GLY A 64 -8.88 -11.78 -4.47
N SER A 65 -8.12 -12.74 -3.96
CA SER A 65 -6.93 -12.52 -3.12
C SER A 65 -6.06 -11.40 -3.69
N ALA A 66 -5.83 -10.35 -2.90
CA ALA A 66 -5.00 -9.19 -3.27
C ALA A 66 -3.55 -9.56 -3.65
N ALA A 67 -3.12 -10.79 -3.34
CA ALA A 67 -1.79 -11.31 -3.66
C ALA A 67 -1.53 -11.51 -5.16
N GLU A 68 -2.54 -11.53 -6.03
CA GLU A 68 -2.36 -11.91 -7.45
C GLU A 68 -2.20 -10.74 -8.44
N MET A 69 -2.26 -9.47 -8.03
CA MET A 69 -2.32 -8.36 -9.00
C MET A 69 -1.15 -7.36 -8.93
N VAL A 70 0.07 -7.89 -8.91
CA VAL A 70 1.25 -7.17 -9.41
C VAL A 70 1.36 -7.45 -10.91
N THR A 71 0.62 -6.68 -11.71
CA THR A 71 0.70 -6.79 -13.17
C THR A 71 2.07 -6.28 -13.64
N ASN A 72 2.67 -6.88 -14.68
CA ASN A 72 3.93 -6.41 -15.29
C ASN A 72 3.95 -4.91 -15.64
N ALA A 73 2.78 -4.30 -15.88
CA ALA A 73 2.65 -2.87 -16.11
C ALA A 73 2.99 -2.01 -14.87
N LYS A 74 2.77 -2.53 -13.65
CA LYS A 74 3.14 -1.86 -12.40
C LYS A 74 4.65 -1.98 -12.12
N MET A 75 5.27 -3.12 -12.42
CA MET A 75 6.73 -3.28 -12.26
C MET A 75 7.54 -2.36 -13.17
N ARG A 76 7.06 -2.06 -14.39
CA ARG A 76 7.78 -1.19 -15.33
C ARG A 76 7.79 0.31 -14.94
N LYS A 77 7.04 0.70 -13.91
CA LYS A 77 6.86 2.10 -13.52
C LYS A 77 7.66 2.50 -12.27
N LEU A 78 8.22 1.51 -11.57
CA LEU A 78 9.15 1.67 -10.45
C LEU A 78 10.58 1.61 -11.01
#